data_AF-A0A7S3U4B2-F1
#
_entry.id   AF-A0A7S3U4B2-F1
#
_cell.length_a   1.000
_cell.length_b   1.000
_cell.length_c   1.000
_cell.angle_alpha   90.00
_cell.angle_beta   90.00
_cell.angle_gamma   90.00
#
_symmetry.space_group_name_H-M   'P 1'
#
loop_
_entity.id
_entity.type
_entity.pdbx_description
1 polymer ?
#
loop_
_entity_poly.entity_id
_entity_poly.type
_entity_poly.pdbx_seq_one_letter_code
_entity_poly.pdbx_strand_id
1 'polypeptide(L)'
;RGQRGPRSRATAPRPPAPVGRDMASQHAPCRNLNAGFVHFPTAKELYAHLREITQPGGEYVVRNFVAVIEDVSVAASTVPTELFPVGALEYYTKKNMGWEYTPEEAAQWQLQERGGDQGDYRAGITRKIANAIDCLRLEPLSKRATITFPFTGCEAGGAGGSEANDWTVQGMNKCCRELHLYLEDGKLKCTGIVRMQNATIFVKNIHFFSTLLQHVADALGVELGEYTHWITNLCHDRSATSC
;
A
#
# COMPACT_ATOMS: atom_id res chain seq x y z
N ARG A 1 -48.64 -31.32 -1.34
CA ARG A 1 -48.08 -29.98 -1.00
C ARG A 1 -46.56 -30.07 -1.14
N GLY A 2 -46.01 -29.74 -2.30
CA GLY A 2 -44.56 -29.74 -2.55
C GLY A 2 -44.04 -28.31 -2.65
N GLN A 3 -43.15 -27.92 -1.76
CA GLN A 3 -42.44 -26.63 -1.79
C GLN A 3 -41.39 -26.67 -2.90
N ARG A 4 -41.47 -25.74 -3.86
CA ARG A 4 -40.40 -25.46 -4.83
C ARG A 4 -39.46 -24.43 -4.22
N GLY A 5 -38.19 -24.80 -4.06
CA GLY A 5 -37.11 -23.89 -3.66
C GLY A 5 -36.80 -22.83 -4.73
N PRO A 6 -36.12 -21.73 -4.36
CA PRO A 6 -35.84 -20.63 -5.25
C PRO A 6 -34.81 -21.03 -6.32
N ARG A 7 -35.14 -20.78 -7.59
CA ARG A 7 -34.22 -20.95 -8.72
C ARG A 7 -33.12 -19.90 -8.64
N SER A 8 -31.89 -20.35 -8.45
CA SER A 8 -30.69 -19.54 -8.67
C SER A 8 -30.71 -19.03 -10.13
N ARG A 9 -30.75 -17.71 -10.30
CA ARG A 9 -30.49 -17.07 -11.60
C ARG A 9 -28.99 -17.03 -11.76
N ALA A 10 -28.45 -17.89 -12.63
CA ALA A 10 -27.11 -17.74 -13.14
C ALA A 10 -26.98 -16.34 -13.76
N THR A 11 -26.13 -15.50 -13.18
CA THR A 11 -25.75 -14.21 -13.75
C THR A 11 -24.99 -14.47 -15.04
N ALA A 12 -25.50 -13.94 -16.15
CA ALA A 12 -24.82 -14.00 -17.44
C ALA A 12 -23.41 -13.39 -17.33
N PRO A 13 -22.41 -13.95 -18.05
CA PRO A 13 -21.07 -13.38 -18.08
C PRO A 13 -21.13 -11.93 -18.60
N ARG A 14 -20.43 -11.02 -17.90
CA ARG A 14 -20.30 -9.64 -18.35
C ARG A 14 -19.61 -9.62 -19.73
N PRO A 15 -20.08 -8.79 -20.66
CA PRO A 15 -19.39 -8.63 -21.94
C PRO A 15 -17.95 -8.14 -21.70
N PRO A 16 -17.00 -8.55 -22.55
CA PRO A 16 -15.63 -8.07 -22.46
C PRO A 16 -15.60 -6.54 -22.59
N ALA A 17 -14.73 -5.90 -21.82
CA ALA A 17 -14.52 -4.46 -21.89
C ALA A 17 -14.15 -4.06 -23.33
N PRO A 18 -14.63 -2.91 -23.84
CA PRO A 18 -14.21 -2.43 -25.14
C PRO A 18 -12.69 -2.25 -25.16
N VAL A 19 -12.04 -2.97 -26.07
CA VAL A 19 -10.60 -2.88 -26.32
C VAL A 19 -10.33 -1.52 -26.99
N GLY A 20 -9.49 -0.69 -26.40
CA GLY A 20 -8.87 0.45 -27.09
C GLY A 20 -9.38 1.85 -26.76
N ARG A 21 -9.88 2.13 -25.55
CA ARG A 21 -10.02 3.53 -25.11
C ARG A 21 -8.67 4.03 -24.58
N ASP A 22 -8.23 5.17 -25.12
CA ASP A 22 -7.05 5.87 -24.64
C ASP A 22 -7.28 6.36 -23.19
N MET A 23 -6.76 5.58 -22.24
CA MET A 23 -6.90 5.82 -20.80
C MET A 23 -6.29 7.17 -20.38
N ALA A 24 -5.27 7.65 -21.10
CA ALA A 24 -4.61 8.93 -20.82
C ALA A 24 -5.49 10.15 -21.13
N SER A 25 -6.63 9.95 -21.80
CA SER A 25 -7.58 11.02 -22.12
C SER A 25 -8.78 11.11 -21.16
N GLN A 26 -8.92 10.17 -20.22
CA GLN A 26 -10.09 10.06 -19.34
C GLN A 26 -9.74 10.34 -17.87
N HIS A 27 -9.71 11.62 -17.52
CA HIS A 27 -9.52 12.08 -16.13
C HIS A 27 -10.71 12.88 -15.65
N ALA A 28 -11.07 12.69 -14.38
CA ALA A 28 -12.15 13.45 -13.78
C ALA A 28 -11.66 14.89 -13.63
N PRO A 29 -12.50 15.90 -13.93
CA PRO A 29 -12.19 17.25 -13.52
C PRO A 29 -12.06 17.28 -11.99
N CYS A 30 -10.86 17.57 -11.52
CA CYS A 30 -10.50 17.52 -10.13
C CYS A 30 -9.64 18.73 -9.76
N ARG A 31 -9.64 19.06 -8.47
CA ARG A 31 -8.71 20.03 -7.90
C ARG A 31 -7.88 19.28 -6.89
N ASN A 32 -6.68 18.89 -7.28
CA ASN A 32 -5.75 18.26 -6.37
C ASN A 32 -5.30 19.28 -5.31
N LEU A 33 -5.61 19.00 -4.04
CA LEU A 33 -5.24 19.86 -2.90
C LEU A 33 -3.92 19.45 -2.25
N ASN A 34 -3.18 18.52 -2.87
CA ASN A 34 -1.84 18.12 -2.44
C ASN A 34 -0.88 19.29 -2.33
N ALA A 35 -1.08 20.37 -3.10
CA ALA A 35 -0.32 21.62 -2.99
C ALA A 35 -0.35 22.24 -1.58
N GLY A 36 -1.33 21.87 -0.73
CA GLY A 36 -1.40 22.30 0.67
C GLY A 36 -0.57 21.45 1.64
N PHE A 37 -0.05 20.30 1.21
CA PHE A 37 0.84 19.46 2.01
C PHE A 37 2.31 19.77 1.72
N VAL A 38 3.22 19.25 2.54
CA VAL A 38 4.66 19.31 2.26
C VAL A 38 5.00 18.31 1.16
N HIS A 39 5.81 18.75 0.19
CA HIS A 39 6.30 17.93 -0.91
C HIS A 39 7.77 17.56 -0.71
N PHE A 40 8.10 16.34 -1.08
CA PHE A 40 9.45 15.82 -1.13
C PHE A 40 9.72 15.29 -2.54
N PRO A 41 10.89 15.62 -3.14
CA PRO A 41 11.22 15.16 -4.48
C PRO A 41 11.17 13.62 -4.59
N THR A 42 11.76 12.91 -3.62
CA THR A 42 11.77 11.45 -3.58
C THR A 42 11.51 10.91 -2.18
N ALA A 43 11.40 9.58 -2.08
CA ALA A 43 11.30 8.91 -0.79
C ALA A 43 12.53 9.12 0.10
N LYS A 44 13.70 9.43 -0.48
CA LYS A 44 14.94 9.68 0.27
C LYS A 44 14.82 10.95 1.12
N GLU A 45 14.34 12.05 0.54
CA GLU A 45 14.18 13.31 1.25
C GLU A 45 13.09 13.19 2.31
N LEU A 46 11.98 12.51 1.99
CA LEU A 46 10.96 12.21 2.99
C LEU A 46 11.52 11.37 4.14
N TYR A 47 12.28 10.30 3.84
CA TYR A 47 12.90 9.47 4.88
C TYR A 47 13.81 10.29 5.80
N ALA A 48 14.68 11.14 5.24
CA ALA A 48 15.56 12.01 6.03
C ALA A 48 14.75 12.92 6.97
N HIS A 49 13.67 13.53 6.45
CA HIS A 49 12.79 14.37 7.24
C HIS A 49 12.07 13.60 8.34
N LEU A 50 11.51 12.42 8.05
CA LEU A 50 10.85 11.58 9.06
C LEU A 50 11.82 11.22 10.20
N ARG A 51 13.09 10.94 9.87
CA ARG A 51 14.13 10.63 10.87
C ARG A 51 14.49 11.84 11.73
N GLU A 52 14.56 13.03 11.13
CA GLU A 52 14.81 14.30 11.82
C GLU A 52 13.68 14.63 12.81
N ILE A 53 12.43 14.69 12.34
CA ILE A 53 11.30 15.12 13.19
C ILE A 53 10.95 14.12 14.29
N THR A 54 11.43 12.88 14.17
CA THR A 54 11.27 11.83 15.19
C THR A 54 12.52 11.59 16.03
N GLN A 55 13.61 12.33 15.80
CA GLN A 55 14.91 12.12 16.45
C GLN A 55 14.87 11.94 17.97
N PRO A 56 13.95 12.57 18.75
CA PRO A 56 13.88 12.34 20.20
C PRO A 56 13.74 10.86 20.60
N GLY A 57 13.17 10.00 19.74
CA GLY A 57 13.10 8.56 19.99
C GLY A 57 12.21 8.15 21.17
N GLY A 58 12.31 6.88 21.59
CA GLY A 58 11.51 6.33 22.67
C GLY A 58 10.00 6.47 22.41
N GLU A 59 9.25 6.97 23.39
CA GLU A 59 7.80 7.18 23.30
C GLU A 59 7.39 8.47 22.55
N TYR A 60 8.33 9.21 21.98
CA TYR A 60 8.02 10.40 21.22
C TYR A 60 7.31 10.05 19.90
N VAL A 61 6.13 10.65 19.70
CA VAL A 61 5.29 10.41 18.51
C VAL A 61 4.86 11.73 17.88
N VAL A 62 5.13 11.86 16.59
CA VAL A 62 4.53 12.90 15.74
C VAL A 62 3.15 12.42 15.29
N ARG A 63 2.12 13.25 15.45
CA ARG A 63 0.73 12.91 15.12
C ARG A 63 0.30 13.56 13.82
N ASN A 64 -0.48 12.82 13.01
CA ASN A 64 -1.17 13.32 11.81
C ASN A 64 -0.25 14.01 10.79
N PHE A 65 0.88 13.37 10.48
CA PHE A 65 1.80 13.85 9.46
C PHE A 65 1.28 13.47 8.07
N VAL A 66 1.32 14.42 7.13
CA VAL A 66 0.94 14.21 5.72
C VAL A 66 2.00 14.83 4.83
N ALA A 67 2.49 14.07 3.86
CA ALA A 67 3.43 14.54 2.86
C ALA A 67 3.19 13.89 1.50
N VAL A 68 3.71 14.54 0.45
CA VAL A 68 3.65 14.06 -0.93
C VAL A 68 5.07 13.72 -1.39
N ILE A 69 5.21 12.59 -2.07
CA ILE A 69 6.41 12.19 -2.79
C ILE A 69 6.13 12.43 -4.28
N GLU A 70 6.91 13.30 -4.90
CA GLU A 70 6.73 13.70 -6.30
C GLU A 70 7.14 12.58 -7.27
N ASP A 71 8.35 12.04 -7.10
CA ASP A 71 8.83 10.86 -7.80
C ASP A 71 8.82 9.64 -6.87
N VAL A 72 7.78 8.81 -7.03
CA VAL A 72 7.63 7.53 -6.32
C VAL A 72 8.01 6.33 -7.20
N SER A 73 8.81 6.53 -8.24
CA SER A 73 9.39 5.43 -9.01
C SER A 73 10.16 4.47 -8.10
N VAL A 74 10.31 3.21 -8.54
CA VAL A 74 11.04 2.20 -7.77
C VAL A 74 12.48 2.66 -7.49
N ALA A 75 13.14 3.27 -8.48
CA ALA A 75 14.48 3.81 -8.33
C ALA A 75 14.54 4.92 -7.26
N ALA A 76 13.65 5.91 -7.35
CA ALA A 76 13.57 7.02 -6.37
C ALA A 76 13.15 6.56 -4.97
N SER A 77 12.44 5.43 -4.88
CA SER A 77 11.98 4.82 -3.64
C SER A 77 12.94 3.76 -3.06
N THR A 78 14.04 3.46 -3.75
CA THR A 78 15.06 2.52 -3.28
C THR A 78 16.06 3.25 -2.38
N VAL A 79 15.78 3.27 -1.08
CA VAL A 79 16.60 3.97 -0.08
C VAL A 79 17.29 2.93 0.82
N PRO A 80 18.52 2.49 0.49
CA PRO A 80 19.22 1.51 1.30
C PRO A 80 19.65 2.11 2.65
N THR A 81 19.54 1.30 3.68
CA THR A 81 20.05 1.59 5.03
C THR A 81 20.79 0.37 5.56
N GLU A 82 21.48 0.50 6.69
CA GLU A 82 22.12 -0.65 7.34
C GLU A 82 21.11 -1.75 7.67
N LEU A 83 19.94 -1.37 8.20
CA LEU A 83 18.88 -2.33 8.50
C LEU A 83 18.22 -2.88 7.23
N PHE A 84 18.09 -2.07 6.18
CA PHE A 84 17.47 -2.44 4.91
C PHE A 84 18.43 -2.21 3.73
N PRO A 85 19.43 -3.08 3.54
CA PRO A 85 20.20 -3.10 2.30
C PRO A 85 19.28 -3.47 1.12
N VAL A 86 19.71 -3.20 -0.12
CA VAL A 86 18.90 -3.41 -1.33
C VAL A 86 18.29 -4.83 -1.39
N GLY A 87 19.09 -5.87 -1.15
CA GLY A 87 18.57 -7.24 -1.16
C GLY A 87 17.47 -7.52 -0.11
N ALA A 88 17.50 -6.83 1.03
CA ALA A 88 16.41 -6.92 2.01
C ALA A 88 15.16 -6.20 1.50
N LEU A 89 15.30 -5.01 0.91
CA LEU A 89 14.18 -4.28 0.30
C LEU A 89 13.49 -5.11 -0.79
N GLU A 90 14.28 -5.71 -1.68
CA GLU A 90 13.80 -6.60 -2.74
C GLU A 90 13.08 -7.83 -2.18
N TYR A 91 13.68 -8.50 -1.18
CA TYR A 91 13.08 -9.66 -0.54
C TYR A 91 11.71 -9.33 0.08
N TYR A 92 11.61 -8.27 0.90
CA TYR A 92 10.34 -7.92 1.53
C TYR A 92 9.30 -7.45 0.51
N THR A 93 9.72 -6.81 -0.59
CA THR A 93 8.83 -6.46 -1.69
C THR A 93 8.32 -7.71 -2.41
N LYS A 94 9.18 -8.66 -2.81
CA LYS A 94 8.75 -9.94 -3.40
C LYS A 94 7.75 -10.65 -2.50
N LYS A 95 8.12 -10.78 -1.21
CA LYS A 95 7.29 -11.36 -0.17
C LYS A 95 5.92 -10.70 -0.18
N ASN A 96 5.84 -9.37 0.02
CA ASN A 96 4.56 -8.65 0.12
C ASN A 96 3.77 -8.56 -1.19
N MET A 97 4.41 -8.65 -2.35
CA MET A 97 3.74 -8.75 -3.66
C MET A 97 3.16 -10.15 -3.91
N GLY A 98 3.45 -11.14 -3.05
CA GLY A 98 3.09 -12.53 -3.29
C GLY A 98 3.86 -13.16 -4.45
N TRP A 99 5.04 -12.61 -4.76
CA TRP A 99 5.95 -13.15 -5.76
C TRP A 99 6.82 -14.25 -5.15
N GLU A 100 7.39 -15.07 -6.03
CA GLU A 100 8.30 -16.13 -5.62
C GLU A 100 9.61 -15.55 -5.04
N TYR A 101 10.09 -16.21 -3.99
CA TYR A 101 11.40 -15.97 -3.37
C TYR A 101 11.94 -17.31 -2.86
N THR A 102 13.26 -17.43 -2.75
CA THR A 102 13.90 -18.70 -2.36
C THR A 102 14.01 -18.86 -0.84
N PRO A 103 14.14 -20.10 -0.33
CA PRO A 103 14.45 -20.34 1.08
C PRO A 103 15.73 -19.65 1.55
N GLU A 104 16.74 -19.54 0.69
CA GLU A 104 18.01 -18.87 0.98
C GLU A 104 17.82 -17.36 1.13
N GLU A 105 17.04 -16.72 0.24
CA GLU A 105 16.66 -15.30 0.38
C GLU A 105 15.93 -15.07 1.71
N ALA A 106 15.01 -15.97 2.07
CA ALA A 106 14.27 -15.88 3.33
C ALA A 106 15.19 -16.05 4.55
N ALA A 107 16.09 -17.03 4.54
CA ALA A 107 17.05 -17.25 5.63
C ALA A 107 18.01 -16.06 5.80
N GLN A 108 18.39 -15.41 4.70
CA GLN A 108 19.29 -14.25 4.73
C GLN A 108 18.59 -12.97 5.21
N TRP A 109 17.34 -12.75 4.80
CA TRP A 109 16.72 -11.43 4.92
C TRP A 109 15.55 -11.33 5.88
N GLN A 110 14.91 -12.44 6.27
CA GLN A 110 13.75 -12.42 7.15
C GLN A 110 14.19 -12.24 8.62
N LEU A 111 14.18 -10.99 9.08
CA LEU A 111 14.50 -10.61 10.45
C LEU A 111 13.28 -9.99 11.15
N GLN A 112 13.15 -10.22 12.46
CA GLN A 112 12.00 -9.71 13.23
C GLN A 112 12.03 -8.17 13.31
N GLU A 113 13.23 -7.60 13.43
CA GLU A 113 13.53 -6.17 13.54
C GLU A 113 13.01 -5.40 12.32
N ARG A 114 12.96 -6.04 11.15
CA ARG A 114 12.54 -5.47 9.87
C ARG A 114 11.02 -5.35 9.68
N GLY A 115 10.26 -5.49 10.77
CA GLY A 115 8.85 -5.07 10.85
C GLY A 115 7.87 -6.17 11.20
N GLY A 116 8.32 -7.40 11.47
CA GLY A 116 7.50 -8.52 11.94
C GLY A 116 6.19 -8.70 11.15
N ASP A 117 5.15 -9.19 11.84
CA ASP A 117 3.86 -9.51 11.22
C ASP A 117 3.02 -8.28 10.86
N GLN A 118 3.26 -7.13 11.49
CA GLN A 118 2.55 -5.88 11.20
C GLN A 118 2.86 -5.32 9.80
N GLY A 119 4.03 -5.67 9.26
CA GLY A 119 4.47 -5.31 7.91
C GLY A 119 4.29 -6.42 6.86
N ASP A 120 3.54 -7.47 7.18
CA ASP A 120 3.18 -8.54 6.26
C ASP A 120 1.85 -8.23 5.57
N TYR A 121 1.90 -7.96 4.27
CA TYR A 121 0.76 -7.51 3.45
C TYR A 121 0.28 -8.57 2.45
N ARG A 122 0.78 -9.81 2.55
CA ARG A 122 0.66 -10.84 1.52
C ARG A 122 -0.75 -11.31 1.21
N ALA A 123 -1.62 -11.29 2.21
CA ALA A 123 -2.89 -11.99 2.10
C ALA A 123 -3.80 -11.44 1.01
N GLY A 124 -4.01 -12.29 0.00
CA GLY A 124 -4.83 -11.97 -1.16
C GLY A 124 -4.28 -10.80 -1.98
N ILE A 125 -3.01 -10.40 -1.81
CA ILE A 125 -2.45 -9.20 -2.46
C ILE A 125 -2.61 -9.22 -3.98
N THR A 126 -2.33 -10.37 -4.63
CA THR A 126 -2.50 -10.55 -6.07
C THR A 126 -3.93 -10.26 -6.53
N ARG A 127 -4.93 -10.74 -5.78
CA ARG A 127 -6.36 -10.50 -6.07
C ARG A 127 -6.75 -9.05 -5.80
N LYS A 128 -6.21 -8.42 -4.75
CA LYS A 128 -6.46 -7.01 -4.44
C LYS A 128 -5.92 -6.09 -5.55
N ILE A 129 -4.69 -6.35 -6.01
CA ILE A 129 -4.06 -5.63 -7.12
C ILE A 129 -4.88 -5.80 -8.40
N ALA A 130 -5.24 -7.05 -8.76
CA ALA A 130 -6.05 -7.33 -9.95
C ALA A 130 -7.40 -6.59 -9.91
N ASN A 131 -8.09 -6.59 -8.77
CA ASN A 131 -9.35 -5.87 -8.61
C ASN A 131 -9.19 -4.35 -8.77
N ALA A 132 -8.10 -3.75 -8.28
CA ALA A 132 -7.83 -2.33 -8.45
C ALA A 132 -7.56 -1.97 -9.92
N ILE A 133 -6.75 -2.80 -10.62
CA ILE A 133 -6.50 -2.67 -12.06
C ILE A 133 -7.81 -2.78 -12.85
N ASP A 134 -8.62 -3.81 -12.59
CA ASP A 134 -9.89 -4.02 -13.28
C ASP A 134 -10.87 -2.86 -13.03
N CYS A 135 -10.91 -2.34 -11.80
CA CYS A 135 -11.71 -1.17 -11.44
C CYS A 135 -11.32 0.05 -12.27
N LEU A 136 -10.04 0.42 -12.30
CA LEU A 136 -9.57 1.60 -13.03
C LEU A 136 -9.65 1.41 -14.54
N ARG A 137 -9.43 0.20 -15.05
CA ARG A 137 -9.55 -0.10 -16.49
C ARG A 137 -10.99 0.01 -16.98
N LEU A 138 -11.97 -0.43 -16.19
CA LEU A 138 -13.39 -0.37 -16.56
C LEU A 138 -14.01 1.01 -16.27
N GLU A 139 -13.58 1.63 -15.16
CA GLU A 139 -14.13 2.88 -14.63
C GLU A 139 -12.96 3.80 -14.22
N PRO A 140 -12.29 4.49 -15.17
CA PRO A 140 -11.09 5.31 -14.89
C PRO A 140 -11.30 6.41 -13.84
N LEU A 141 -12.54 6.84 -13.66
CA LEU A 141 -12.94 7.88 -12.69
C LEU A 141 -13.45 7.30 -11.37
N SER A 142 -13.28 5.99 -11.15
CA SER A 142 -13.80 5.30 -9.99
C SER A 142 -13.12 5.77 -8.70
N LYS A 143 -13.94 6.14 -7.72
CA LYS A 143 -13.52 6.44 -6.35
C LYS A 143 -13.37 5.18 -5.49
N ARG A 144 -13.41 4.00 -6.11
CA ARG A 144 -13.48 2.68 -5.42
C ARG A 144 -12.26 1.80 -5.67
N ALA A 145 -11.26 2.30 -6.39
CA ALA A 145 -10.01 1.58 -6.60
C ALA A 145 -9.15 1.66 -5.34
N THR A 146 -9.39 0.73 -4.42
CA THR A 146 -8.71 0.69 -3.11
C THR A 146 -8.09 -0.68 -2.85
N ILE A 147 -6.86 -0.69 -2.34
CA ILE A 147 -6.25 -1.90 -1.77
C ILE A 147 -6.28 -1.76 -0.26
N THR A 148 -7.10 -2.58 0.38
CA THR A 148 -7.26 -2.59 1.83
C THR A 148 -6.45 -3.73 2.45
N PHE A 149 -5.78 -3.43 3.55
CA PHE A 149 -5.07 -4.38 4.40
C PHE A 149 -5.90 -4.58 5.67
N PRO A 150 -6.85 -5.53 5.66
CA PRO A 150 -7.80 -5.70 6.75
C PRO A 150 -7.11 -6.18 8.03
N PHE A 151 -7.82 -6.11 9.15
CA PHE A 151 -7.40 -6.81 10.35
C PHE A 151 -7.33 -8.32 10.03
N THR A 152 -6.34 -9.05 10.54
CA THR A 152 -6.26 -10.50 10.29
C THR A 152 -7.38 -11.23 11.03
N GLY A 153 -8.55 -11.28 10.40
CA GLY A 153 -9.62 -12.24 10.64
C GLY A 153 -10.15 -12.85 9.32
N CYS A 154 -9.86 -12.20 8.18
CA CYS A 154 -10.22 -12.69 6.85
C CYS A 154 -9.38 -13.88 6.39
N GLU A 155 -8.11 -13.95 6.82
CA GLU A 155 -7.19 -15.06 6.47
C GLU A 155 -7.62 -16.39 7.12
N ALA A 156 -8.52 -16.34 8.11
CA ALA A 156 -9.16 -17.48 8.77
C ALA A 156 -10.65 -17.66 8.37
N GLY A 157 -11.12 -16.99 7.30
CA GLY A 157 -12.50 -17.15 6.80
C GLY A 157 -13.59 -16.37 7.54
N GLY A 158 -13.23 -15.39 8.38
CA GLY A 158 -14.18 -14.47 9.02
C GLY A 158 -14.56 -13.26 8.15
N ALA A 159 -15.71 -12.64 8.44
CA ALA A 159 -16.18 -11.41 7.77
C ALA A 159 -15.24 -10.21 7.94
N GLY A 160 -14.33 -10.26 8.92
CA GLY A 160 -13.15 -9.40 9.07
C GLY A 160 -13.46 -7.92 9.28
N GLY A 161 -13.22 -7.41 10.49
CA GLY A 161 -13.46 -6.02 10.85
C GLY A 161 -12.86 -5.68 12.21
N SER A 162 -13.04 -4.44 12.65
CA SER A 162 -12.58 -4.00 13.98
C SER A 162 -13.24 -4.78 15.12
N GLU A 163 -14.44 -5.32 14.92
CA GLU A 163 -15.17 -6.15 15.89
C GLU A 163 -14.42 -7.44 16.29
N ALA A 164 -13.65 -8.01 15.36
CA ALA A 164 -12.95 -9.27 15.52
C ALA A 164 -11.44 -9.07 15.69
N ASN A 165 -10.99 -7.82 15.90
CA ASN A 165 -9.58 -7.47 16.01
C ASN A 165 -9.07 -7.67 17.44
N ASP A 166 -8.06 -8.52 17.60
CA ASP A 166 -7.30 -8.62 18.85
C ASP A 166 -6.05 -7.75 18.74
N TRP A 167 -6.00 -6.68 19.53
CA TRP A 167 -4.87 -5.74 19.53
C TRP A 167 -3.58 -6.35 20.07
N THR A 168 -3.67 -7.44 20.85
CA THR A 168 -2.51 -8.14 21.40
C THR A 168 -1.81 -9.01 20.35
N VAL A 169 -2.48 -9.36 19.26
CA VAL A 169 -1.92 -10.08 18.12
C VAL A 169 -1.35 -9.08 17.12
N GLN A 170 -0.02 -8.96 17.08
CA GLN A 170 0.68 -7.98 16.25
C GLN A 170 0.22 -8.03 14.78
N GLY A 171 0.09 -9.24 14.21
CA GLY A 171 -0.33 -9.44 12.81
C GLY A 171 -1.72 -8.91 12.47
N MET A 172 -2.61 -8.71 13.45
CA MET A 172 -3.96 -8.20 13.22
C MET A 172 -4.00 -6.70 12.97
N ASN A 173 -2.98 -5.97 13.43
CA ASN A 173 -2.96 -4.51 13.33
C ASN A 173 -1.90 -4.06 12.34
N LYS A 174 -2.15 -4.28 11.05
CA LYS A 174 -1.25 -3.81 9.99
C LYS A 174 -1.03 -2.30 10.04
N CYS A 175 0.21 -1.85 9.76
CA CYS A 175 0.58 -0.43 9.80
C CYS A 175 -0.11 0.38 8.68
N CYS A 176 0.09 -0.01 7.43
CA CYS A 176 -0.71 0.48 6.32
C CYS A 176 -2.10 -0.15 6.37
N ARG A 177 -3.13 0.66 6.22
CA ARG A 177 -4.53 0.22 6.22
C ARG A 177 -5.09 0.19 4.82
N GLU A 178 -4.81 1.23 4.03
CA GLU A 178 -5.40 1.39 2.71
C GLU A 178 -4.47 2.12 1.76
N LEU A 179 -4.51 1.72 0.50
CA LEU A 179 -4.00 2.49 -0.63
C LEU A 179 -5.20 2.88 -1.50
N HIS A 180 -5.34 4.17 -1.76
CA HIS A 180 -6.40 4.74 -2.61
C HIS A 180 -5.77 5.11 -3.95
N LEU A 181 -6.08 4.36 -5.00
CA LEU A 181 -5.52 4.54 -6.32
C LEU A 181 -6.49 5.33 -7.19
N TYR A 182 -5.99 6.27 -7.98
CA TYR A 182 -6.81 7.08 -8.87
C TYR A 182 -6.00 7.56 -10.06
N LEU A 183 -6.69 7.83 -11.17
CA LEU A 183 -6.09 8.37 -12.39
C LEU A 183 -6.33 9.88 -12.44
N GLU A 184 -5.25 10.63 -12.59
CA GLU A 184 -5.26 12.10 -12.66
C GLU A 184 -4.13 12.56 -13.58
N ASP A 185 -4.42 13.50 -14.47
CA ASP A 185 -3.44 14.07 -15.43
C ASP A 185 -2.69 13.04 -16.29
N GLY A 186 -3.33 11.95 -16.70
CA GLY A 186 -2.68 10.87 -17.46
C GLY A 186 -1.90 9.89 -16.59
N LYS A 187 -1.87 10.08 -15.27
CA LYS A 187 -1.00 9.34 -14.35
C LYS A 187 -1.77 8.56 -13.30
N LEU A 188 -1.21 7.43 -12.88
CA LEU A 188 -1.64 6.74 -11.67
C LEU A 188 -1.06 7.45 -10.45
N LYS A 189 -1.93 8.02 -9.61
CA LYS A 189 -1.57 8.59 -8.31
C LYS A 189 -2.14 7.73 -7.18
N CYS A 190 -1.57 7.86 -5.99
CA CYS A 190 -2.01 7.07 -4.84
C CYS A 190 -1.94 7.85 -3.54
N THR A 191 -2.93 7.67 -2.66
CA THR A 191 -2.86 8.07 -1.25
C THR A 191 -2.78 6.82 -0.37
N GLY A 192 -1.74 6.72 0.46
CA GLY A 192 -1.61 5.68 1.46
C GLY A 192 -2.04 6.16 2.85
N ILE A 193 -2.91 5.40 3.50
CA ILE A 193 -3.36 5.63 4.88
C ILE A 193 -2.65 4.68 5.82
N VAL A 194 -1.82 5.23 6.70
CA VAL A 194 -0.93 4.50 7.59
C VAL A 194 -1.24 4.87 9.04
N ARG A 195 -1.78 3.92 9.81
CA ARG A 195 -2.11 4.16 11.23
C ARG A 195 -0.87 4.42 12.09
N MET A 196 0.28 3.87 11.68
CA MET A 196 1.53 3.93 12.39
C MET A 196 2.69 3.72 11.42
N GLN A 197 3.63 4.66 11.37
CA GLN A 197 4.87 4.52 10.62
C GLN A 197 6.04 4.65 11.58
N ASN A 198 6.91 3.66 11.55
CA ASN A 198 8.22 3.74 12.16
C ASN A 198 9.18 4.29 11.10
N ALA A 199 9.87 5.39 11.39
CA ALA A 199 10.75 6.07 10.44
C ALA A 199 11.84 5.12 9.93
N THR A 200 12.46 4.30 10.79
CA THR A 200 13.45 3.27 10.38
C THR A 200 12.89 2.24 9.39
N ILE A 201 11.60 1.89 9.49
CA ILE A 201 10.94 0.89 8.64
C ILE A 201 10.34 1.51 7.36
N PHE A 202 10.25 2.84 7.28
CA PHE A 202 9.64 3.55 6.15
C PHE A 202 10.20 3.09 4.80
N VAL A 203 11.52 2.95 4.68
CA VAL A 203 12.21 2.56 3.44
C VAL A 203 11.73 1.22 2.89
N LYS A 204 11.36 0.26 3.75
CA LYS A 204 10.77 -1.01 3.34
C LYS A 204 9.37 -0.83 2.77
N ASN A 205 8.54 -0.06 3.47
CA ASN A 205 7.14 0.14 3.07
C ASN A 205 7.05 0.90 1.75
N ILE A 206 7.83 1.99 1.60
CA ILE A 206 7.77 2.81 0.40
C ILE A 206 8.32 2.06 -0.82
N HIS A 207 9.37 1.25 -0.67
CA HIS A 207 9.88 0.39 -1.74
C HIS A 207 8.85 -0.65 -2.20
N PHE A 208 8.08 -1.22 -1.26
CA PHE A 208 6.96 -2.09 -1.61
C PHE A 208 5.85 -1.33 -2.33
N PHE A 209 5.44 -0.17 -1.82
CA PHE A 209 4.37 0.63 -2.43
C PHE A 209 4.74 1.13 -3.82
N SER A 210 5.96 1.64 -4.02
CA SER A 210 6.44 2.06 -5.35
C SER A 210 6.38 0.92 -6.36
N THR A 211 6.81 -0.28 -5.97
CA THR A 211 6.78 -1.46 -6.86
C THR A 211 5.36 -1.91 -7.16
N LEU A 212 4.48 -1.90 -6.16
CA LEU A 212 3.06 -2.19 -6.36
C LEU A 212 2.42 -1.19 -7.33
N LEU A 213 2.66 0.11 -7.11
CA LEU A 213 2.06 1.17 -7.91
C LEU A 213 2.61 1.16 -9.34
N GLN A 214 3.91 0.93 -9.51
CA GLN A 214 4.50 0.73 -10.84
C GLN A 214 3.84 -0.44 -11.56
N HIS A 215 3.66 -1.58 -10.89
CA HIS A 215 3.00 -2.74 -11.48
C HIS A 215 1.56 -2.44 -11.93
N VAL A 216 0.81 -1.64 -11.15
CA VAL A 216 -0.54 -1.19 -11.55
C VAL A 216 -0.49 -0.22 -12.73
N ALA A 217 0.43 0.75 -12.71
CA ALA A 217 0.60 1.73 -13.78
C ALA A 217 0.95 1.07 -15.12
N ASP A 218 1.90 0.13 -15.11
CA ASP A 218 2.31 -0.67 -16.26
C ASP A 218 1.13 -1.46 -16.83
N ALA A 219 0.33 -2.09 -15.96
CA ALA A 219 -0.85 -2.86 -16.35
C ALA A 219 -1.99 -2.00 -16.94
N LEU A 220 -2.05 -0.72 -16.58
CA LEU A 220 -3.01 0.25 -17.10
C LEU A 220 -2.47 1.01 -18.33
N GLY A 221 -1.16 0.91 -18.61
CA GLY A 221 -0.51 1.63 -19.70
C GLY A 221 -0.43 3.15 -19.46
N VAL A 222 -0.24 3.57 -18.21
CA VAL A 222 -0.16 4.98 -17.80
C VAL A 222 1.14 5.26 -17.07
N GLU A 223 1.55 6.53 -16.98
CA GLU A 223 2.69 6.93 -16.16
C GLU A 223 2.36 6.84 -14.67
N LEU A 224 3.37 6.58 -13.85
CA LEU A 224 3.27 6.72 -12.41
C LEU A 224 3.38 8.21 -12.05
N GLY A 225 2.49 8.67 -11.19
CA GLY A 225 2.47 10.02 -10.64
C GLY A 225 2.90 10.05 -9.18
N GLU A 226 2.33 11.00 -8.44
CA GLU A 226 2.67 11.27 -7.04
C GLU A 226 2.09 10.23 -6.07
N TYR A 227 2.74 10.10 -4.91
CA TYR A 227 2.25 9.35 -3.76
C TYR A 227 2.06 10.26 -2.54
N THR A 228 0.86 10.27 -1.98
CA THR A 228 0.55 10.99 -0.73
C THR A 228 0.61 10.02 0.45
N HIS A 229 1.45 10.30 1.43
CA HIS A 229 1.68 9.45 2.61
C HIS A 229 1.02 10.07 3.84
N TRP A 230 -0.10 9.49 4.28
CA TRP A 230 -0.83 9.96 5.45
C TRP A 230 -0.53 9.06 6.66
N ILE A 231 0.11 9.62 7.68
CA ILE A 231 0.53 8.91 8.87
C ILE A 231 -0.20 9.44 10.11
N THR A 232 -0.95 8.59 10.81
CA THR A 232 -1.58 8.97 12.08
C THR A 232 -0.57 9.07 13.23
N ASN A 233 0.31 8.08 13.34
CA ASN A 233 1.32 8.00 14.39
C ASN A 233 2.69 7.76 13.75
N LEU A 234 3.65 8.63 14.01
CA LEU A 234 4.99 8.54 13.46
C LEU A 234 6.00 8.50 14.61
N CYS A 235 6.75 7.40 14.71
CA CYS A 235 7.82 7.23 15.70
C CYS A 235 9.17 7.03 15.02
N HIS A 236 10.24 7.16 15.80
CA HIS A 236 11.60 7.03 15.30
C HIS A 236 11.95 5.60 14.90
N ASP A 237 11.69 4.68 15.82
CA ASP A 237 12.08 3.28 15.74
C ASP A 237 11.13 2.40 16.59
N ARG A 238 11.54 1.16 16.86
CA ARG A 238 10.72 0.16 17.57
C ARG A 238 10.78 0.27 19.09
N SER A 239 11.59 1.18 19.63
CA SER A 239 11.64 1.41 21.08
C SER A 239 10.36 2.05 21.61
N ALA A 240 9.59 2.72 20.75
CA ALA A 240 8.26 3.22 21.08
C ALA A 240 7.32 2.04 21.43
N THR A 241 6.79 2.01 22.64
CA THR A 241 5.77 1.03 23.05
C THR A 241 4.37 1.44 22.63
N SER A 242 4.17 2.71 22.25
CA SER A 242 2.92 3.24 21.68
C SER A 242 2.52 2.65 20.30
N CYS A 243 2.92 1.42 19.98
CA CYS A 243 2.79 0.74 18.68
C CYS A 243 1.58 -0.20 18.59
#